data_AF-A0A7C1YQR5-F1
#
_entry.id   AF-A0A7C1YQR5-F1
#
_cell.length_a   1.000
_cell.length_b   1.000
_cell.length_c   1.000
_cell.angle_alpha   90.00
_cell.angle_beta   90.00
_cell.angle_gamma   90.00
#
_symmetry.space_group_name_H-M   'P 1'
#
loop_
_entity.id
_entity.type
_entity.pdbx_description
1 polymer ?
#
loop_
_entity_poly.entity_id
_entity_poly.type
_entity_poly.pdbx_seq_one_letter_code
_entity_poly.pdbx_strand_id
1 'polypeptide(L)'
;MVLHDQSVCASTIKMQTDDSLIHNLFIFNKSGVCFYGKNFTDYIKVEKNLISPFITALMSFSKEMIGKKFKIIEMEDVKIVIFEKNSLYYGVLCNTVENLAILEDLISRVNQSLITYLIKNNIKLDAEIIHDSDLNDTIEGIINTALSTELESKNGKKAIKFLKELSLKGEIEGIIFLTDRGKVVYTSFHKLDLRKFLNEVEFRVKICNNSILKLFYTFKDSKFIFSEYILNSYFIILVFGSDVKFGLAAHYLTKVVNKVKKILVE
;
A
#
# COMPACT_ATOMS: atom_id res chain seq x y z
N MET A 1 -42.48 37.00 -14.55
CA MET A 1 -41.37 36.56 -15.43
C MET A 1 -40.34 35.91 -14.52
N VAL A 2 -40.35 34.58 -14.48
CA VAL A 2 -39.47 33.76 -13.62
C VAL A 2 -38.27 33.40 -14.47
N LEU A 3 -37.07 33.79 -14.06
CA LEU A 3 -35.82 33.30 -14.63
C LEU A 3 -34.87 32.93 -13.51
N HIS A 4 -34.40 31.69 -13.62
CA HIS A 4 -33.82 30.84 -12.59
C HIS A 4 -32.42 31.29 -12.15
N ASP A 5 -32.20 31.20 -10.84
CA ASP A 5 -30.89 31.16 -10.20
C ASP A 5 -30.15 29.88 -10.65
N GLN A 6 -29.13 30.02 -11.49
CA GLN A 6 -28.22 28.94 -11.88
C GLN A 6 -26.92 29.08 -11.09
N SER A 7 -26.98 28.72 -9.81
CA SER A 7 -25.80 28.51 -8.98
C SER A 7 -25.78 27.07 -8.46
N VAL A 8 -25.42 26.13 -9.35
CA VAL A 8 -24.97 24.80 -8.92
C VAL A 8 -23.59 24.56 -9.54
N CYS A 9 -22.59 25.26 -9.01
CA CYS A 9 -21.22 24.79 -9.14
C CYS A 9 -21.10 23.59 -8.20
N ALA A 10 -21.33 22.40 -8.74
CA ALA A 10 -21.08 21.14 -8.06
C ALA A 10 -19.56 21.02 -7.86
N SER A 11 -19.06 21.64 -6.79
CA SER A 11 -17.72 21.40 -6.29
C SER A 11 -17.67 19.94 -5.85
N THR A 12 -17.11 19.10 -6.71
CA THR A 12 -16.77 17.72 -6.35
C THR A 12 -15.58 17.84 -5.42
N ILE A 13 -15.85 18.01 -4.12
CA ILE A 13 -14.81 17.93 -3.09
C ILE A 13 -14.27 16.50 -3.16
N LYS A 14 -13.17 16.31 -3.91
CA LYS A 14 -12.31 15.13 -3.74
C LYS A 14 -11.85 15.20 -2.29
N MET A 15 -12.46 14.39 -1.42
CA MET A 15 -11.88 14.09 -0.12
C MET A 15 -10.55 13.37 -0.38
N GLN A 16 -9.47 14.13 -0.53
CA GLN A 16 -8.12 13.60 -0.39
C GLN A 16 -7.95 13.24 1.08
N THR A 17 -8.19 11.97 1.40
CA THR A 17 -7.77 11.41 2.66
C THR A 17 -6.24 11.31 2.63
N ASP A 18 -5.56 11.97 3.58
CA ASP A 18 -4.11 11.84 3.86
C ASP A 18 -3.67 10.38 4.17
N ASP A 19 -4.60 9.42 4.16
CA ASP A 19 -4.39 7.99 4.33
C ASP A 19 -3.91 7.27 3.06
N SER A 20 -3.70 7.97 1.92
CA SER A 20 -3.14 7.31 0.72
C SER A 20 -1.74 6.79 1.01
N LEU A 21 -1.54 5.52 0.69
CA LEU A 21 -0.30 4.81 0.98
C LEU A 21 0.80 5.11 -0.07
N ILE A 22 0.43 5.67 -1.23
CA ILE A 22 1.36 6.12 -2.27
C ILE A 22 1.29 7.64 -2.35
N HIS A 23 2.45 8.28 -2.22
CA HIS A 23 2.56 9.75 -2.16
C HIS A 23 3.02 10.33 -3.49
N ASN A 24 4.04 9.73 -4.12
CA ASN A 24 4.62 10.25 -5.34
C ASN A 24 5.08 9.13 -6.28
N LEU A 25 5.04 9.40 -7.58
CA LEU A 25 5.63 8.57 -8.62
C LEU A 25 6.56 9.44 -9.47
N PHE A 26 7.76 8.94 -9.73
CA PHE A 26 8.74 9.55 -10.63
C PHE A 26 9.23 8.52 -11.64
N ILE A 27 9.36 8.92 -12.90
CA ILE A 27 9.87 8.07 -13.99
C ILE A 27 11.05 8.78 -14.61
N PHE A 28 12.20 8.11 -14.64
CA PHE A 28 13.47 8.71 -15.06
C PHE A 28 14.36 7.71 -15.79
N ASN A 29 15.30 8.21 -16.59
CA ASN A 29 16.28 7.35 -17.29
C ASN A 29 17.52 7.06 -16.42
N LYS A 30 18.43 6.27 -17.00
CA LYS A 30 19.77 5.97 -16.43
C LYS A 30 20.66 7.19 -16.20
N SER A 31 20.38 8.30 -16.86
CA SER A 31 21.11 9.57 -16.66
C SER A 31 20.50 10.42 -15.54
N GLY A 32 19.41 9.99 -14.91
CA GLY A 32 18.72 10.73 -13.85
C GLY A 32 17.78 11.82 -14.35
N VAL A 33 17.51 11.90 -15.66
CA VAL A 33 16.54 12.84 -16.23
C VAL A 33 15.12 12.35 -15.92
N CYS A 34 14.34 13.18 -15.22
CA CYS A 34 12.94 12.88 -14.88
C CYS A 34 12.02 13.28 -16.03
N PHE A 35 11.30 12.32 -16.60
CA PHE A 35 10.33 12.56 -17.68
C PHE A 35 8.92 12.74 -17.17
N TYR A 36 8.64 12.17 -16.00
CA TYR A 36 7.34 12.21 -15.37
C TYR A 36 7.55 12.27 -13.86
N GLY A 37 6.84 13.19 -13.21
CA GLY A 37 6.75 13.18 -11.76
C GLY A 37 5.39 13.74 -11.34
N LYS A 38 4.72 13.02 -10.46
CA LYS A 38 3.40 13.39 -9.97
C LYS A 38 3.32 13.13 -8.48
N ASN A 39 2.76 14.11 -7.77
CA ASN A 39 2.45 14.03 -6.36
C ASN A 39 0.95 13.70 -6.27
N PHE A 40 0.60 12.61 -5.60
CA PHE A 40 -0.79 12.17 -5.40
C PHE A 40 -1.36 12.68 -4.07
N THR A 41 -0.47 12.97 -3.12
CA THR A 41 -0.79 13.51 -1.79
C THR A 41 0.06 14.73 -1.49
N ASP A 42 -0.38 15.56 -0.55
CA ASP A 42 0.42 16.68 -0.03
C ASP A 42 1.38 16.29 1.12
N TYR A 43 1.40 15.01 1.52
CA TYR A 43 2.20 14.50 2.65
C TYR A 43 3.69 14.85 2.57
N ILE A 44 4.33 14.52 1.45
CA ILE A 44 5.72 14.89 1.16
C ILE A 44 5.78 15.42 -0.27
N LYS A 45 6.15 16.70 -0.40
CA LYS A 45 6.42 17.32 -1.70
C LYS A 45 7.88 17.10 -2.06
N VAL A 46 8.08 16.33 -3.13
CA VAL A 46 9.41 16.04 -3.65
C VAL A 46 9.65 16.84 -4.92
N GLU A 47 10.78 17.55 -4.97
CA GLU A 47 11.20 18.20 -6.20
C GLU A 47 11.78 17.16 -7.18
N LYS A 48 11.05 16.95 -8.27
CA LYS A 48 11.31 15.91 -9.28
C LYS A 48 12.73 15.99 -9.85
N ASN A 49 13.19 17.22 -10.08
CA ASN A 49 14.49 17.52 -10.68
C ASN A 49 15.66 17.30 -9.72
N LEU A 50 15.39 17.19 -8.42
CA LEU A 50 16.38 16.90 -7.40
C LEU A 50 16.41 15.42 -7.03
N ILE A 51 15.23 14.78 -6.95
CA ILE A 51 15.14 13.40 -6.47
C ILE A 51 15.67 12.38 -7.49
N SER A 52 15.44 12.57 -8.79
CA SER A 52 15.90 11.60 -9.79
C SER A 52 17.42 11.60 -9.97
N PRO A 53 18.15 12.74 -10.01
CA PRO A 53 19.60 12.71 -10.03
C PRO A 53 20.17 12.19 -8.72
N PHE A 54 19.58 12.54 -7.56
CA PHE A 54 19.99 12.02 -6.26
C PHE A 54 19.91 10.49 -6.21
N ILE A 55 18.76 9.91 -6.58
CA ILE A 55 18.57 8.46 -6.62
C ILE A 55 19.56 7.81 -7.59
N THR A 56 19.77 8.40 -8.77
CA THR A 56 20.69 7.87 -9.78
C THR A 56 22.15 7.88 -9.28
N ALA A 57 22.58 8.97 -8.66
CA ALA A 57 23.92 9.10 -8.07
C ALA A 57 24.12 8.06 -6.96
N LEU A 58 23.14 7.91 -6.07
CA LEU A 58 23.20 6.92 -5.00
C LEU A 58 23.25 5.49 -5.58
N MET A 59 22.57 5.22 -6.70
CA MET A 59 22.50 3.86 -7.27
C MET A 59 23.85 3.48 -7.88
N SER A 60 24.46 4.45 -8.57
CA SER A 60 25.83 4.34 -9.09
C SER A 60 26.82 4.14 -7.95
N PHE A 61 26.75 4.97 -6.90
CA PHE A 61 27.60 4.83 -5.73
C PHE A 61 27.48 3.44 -5.08
N SER A 62 26.26 2.95 -4.84
CA SER A 62 26.02 1.62 -4.27
C SER A 62 26.58 0.52 -5.16
N LYS A 63 26.44 0.67 -6.49
CA LYS A 63 26.98 -0.31 -7.45
C LYS A 63 28.51 -0.38 -7.36
N GLU A 64 29.19 0.75 -7.26
CA GLU A 64 30.65 0.79 -7.12
C GLU A 64 31.12 0.25 -5.78
N MET A 65 30.40 0.53 -4.69
CA MET A 65 30.80 0.12 -3.33
C MET A 65 30.56 -1.37 -3.05
N ILE A 66 29.41 -1.91 -3.45
CA ILE A 66 28.97 -3.27 -3.06
C ILE A 66 28.55 -4.15 -4.24
N GLY A 67 28.82 -3.73 -5.48
CA GLY A 67 28.51 -4.48 -6.70
C GLY A 67 27.01 -4.56 -7.03
N LYS A 68 26.15 -3.90 -6.26
CA LYS A 68 24.68 -3.96 -6.41
C LYS A 68 24.07 -2.56 -6.31
N LYS A 69 23.09 -2.28 -7.16
CA LYS A 69 22.24 -1.09 -7.00
C LYS A 69 21.30 -1.31 -5.82
N PHE A 70 21.18 -0.33 -4.93
CA PHE A 70 20.10 -0.34 -3.95
C PHE A 70 18.76 -0.19 -4.68
N LYS A 71 17.68 -0.72 -4.09
CA LYS A 71 16.32 -0.66 -4.65
C LYS A 71 15.32 0.01 -3.72
N ILE A 72 15.67 0.20 -2.44
CA ILE A 72 14.78 0.76 -1.43
C ILE A 72 15.58 1.74 -0.58
N ILE A 73 15.04 2.94 -0.38
CA ILE A 73 15.49 3.92 0.61
C ILE A 73 14.38 4.06 1.64
N GLU A 74 14.64 3.72 2.89
CA GLU A 74 13.65 3.85 3.95
C GLU A 74 13.92 5.13 4.76
N MET A 75 12.88 5.91 5.02
CA MET A 75 12.91 7.19 5.73
C MET A 75 11.77 7.21 6.74
N GLU A 76 12.07 6.95 8.02
CA GLU A 76 11.09 6.89 9.12
C GLU A 76 9.82 6.08 8.78
N ASP A 77 8.73 6.74 8.40
CA ASP A 77 7.43 6.14 8.11
C ASP A 77 7.15 5.94 6.61
N VAL A 78 8.00 6.48 5.73
CA VAL A 78 7.93 6.35 4.27
C VAL A 78 9.15 5.63 3.68
N LYS A 79 9.02 5.18 2.44
CA LYS A 79 10.12 4.59 1.67
C LYS A 79 10.02 4.97 0.21
N ILE A 80 11.18 5.07 -0.44
CA ILE A 80 11.28 5.14 -1.89
C ILE A 80 11.64 3.75 -2.39
N VAL A 81 10.79 3.17 -3.24
CA VAL A 81 11.06 1.90 -3.92
C VAL A 81 11.36 2.19 -5.38
N ILE A 82 12.46 1.62 -5.89
CA ILE A 82 12.94 1.81 -7.26
C ILE A 82 12.79 0.52 -8.03
N PHE A 83 12.07 0.60 -9.14
CA PHE A 83 11.87 -0.47 -10.09
C PHE A 83 12.59 -0.15 -11.40
N GLU A 84 13.25 -1.13 -11.99
CA GLU A 84 13.89 -1.04 -13.30
C GLU A 84 13.05 -1.83 -14.30
N LYS A 85 12.46 -1.17 -15.30
CA LYS A 85 11.69 -1.80 -16.37
C LYS A 85 12.18 -1.27 -17.71
N ASN A 86 12.54 -2.18 -18.60
CA ASN A 86 13.14 -1.88 -19.90
C ASN A 86 14.43 -1.04 -19.73
N SER A 87 14.35 0.27 -19.95
CA SER A 87 15.45 1.24 -19.78
C SER A 87 15.08 2.40 -18.86
N LEU A 88 13.94 2.30 -18.17
CA LEU A 88 13.40 3.32 -17.28
C LEU A 88 13.45 2.86 -15.83
N TYR A 89 13.59 3.84 -14.94
CA TYR A 89 13.41 3.68 -13.51
C TYR A 89 12.10 4.30 -13.08
N TYR A 90 11.44 3.62 -12.15
CA TYR A 90 10.22 4.07 -11.53
C TYR A 90 10.49 4.17 -10.04
N GLY A 91 10.53 5.40 -9.52
CA GLY A 91 10.62 5.66 -8.10
C GLY A 91 9.23 5.88 -7.53
N VAL A 92 8.85 5.10 -6.52
CA VAL A 92 7.59 5.24 -5.81
C VAL A 92 7.89 5.66 -4.39
N LEU A 93 7.45 6.86 -3.98
CA LEU A 93 7.45 7.27 -2.58
C LEU A 93 6.12 6.85 -1.95
N CYS A 94 6.18 5.97 -0.96
CA CYS A 94 5.01 5.38 -0.32
C CYS A 94 5.25 5.15 1.19
N ASN A 95 4.20 4.83 1.94
CA ASN A 95 4.35 4.40 3.32
C ASN A 95 5.19 3.12 3.40
N THR A 96 5.97 2.98 4.46
CA THR A 96 6.85 1.82 4.72
C THR A 96 6.11 0.48 4.73
N VAL A 97 4.83 0.48 5.14
CA VAL A 97 3.98 -0.71 5.23
C VAL A 97 3.51 -1.25 3.88
N GLU A 98 3.75 -0.53 2.77
CA GLU A 98 3.30 -0.96 1.44
C GLU A 98 3.98 -2.25 0.97
N ASN A 99 3.19 -3.14 0.37
CA ASN A 99 3.67 -4.42 -0.13
C ASN A 99 4.41 -4.25 -1.47
N LEU A 100 5.65 -4.74 -1.53
CA LEU A 100 6.50 -4.62 -2.73
C LEU A 100 5.91 -5.28 -3.98
N ALA A 101 5.23 -6.43 -3.84
CA ALA A 101 4.63 -7.13 -4.98
C ALA A 101 3.44 -6.36 -5.56
N ILE A 102 2.68 -5.67 -4.71
CA ILE A 102 1.58 -4.78 -5.14
C ILE A 102 2.16 -3.58 -5.90
N LEU A 103 3.22 -2.98 -5.39
CA LEU A 103 3.91 -1.88 -6.06
C LEU A 103 4.52 -2.31 -7.41
N GLU A 104 5.10 -3.51 -7.49
CA GLU A 104 5.64 -4.09 -8.73
C GLU A 104 4.55 -4.30 -9.80
N ASP A 105 3.38 -4.82 -9.42
CA ASP A 105 2.23 -5.00 -10.32
C ASP A 105 1.72 -3.65 -10.83
N LEU A 106 1.54 -2.70 -9.93
CA LEU A 106 1.16 -1.32 -10.25
C LEU A 106 2.15 -0.68 -11.23
N ILE A 107 3.45 -0.78 -10.96
CA ILE A 107 4.48 -0.24 -11.86
C ILE A 107 4.50 -0.96 -13.20
N SER A 108 4.23 -2.26 -13.23
CA SER A 108 4.15 -3.00 -14.50
C SER A 108 3.00 -2.49 -15.37
N ARG A 109 1.83 -2.19 -14.77
CA ARG A 109 0.69 -1.57 -15.46
C ARG A 109 1.00 -0.16 -15.95
N VAL A 110 1.63 0.67 -15.11
CA VAL A 110 2.08 2.02 -15.48
C VAL A 110 3.08 1.95 -16.64
N ASN A 111 4.07 1.08 -16.58
CA ASN A 111 5.07 0.88 -17.63
C ASN A 111 4.41 0.46 -18.95
N GLN A 112 3.48 -0.50 -18.92
CA GLN A 112 2.76 -0.92 -20.12
C GLN A 112 1.99 0.25 -20.77
N SER A 113 1.28 1.03 -19.95
CA SER A 113 0.55 2.22 -20.42
C SER A 113 1.50 3.26 -21.03
N LEU A 114 2.60 3.57 -20.35
CA LEU A 114 3.60 4.53 -20.83
C LEU A 114 4.23 4.08 -22.16
N ILE A 115 4.68 2.84 -22.26
CA ILE A 115 5.29 2.31 -23.50
C ILE A 115 4.28 2.35 -24.66
N THR A 116 3.02 2.00 -24.41
CA THR A 116 1.96 2.09 -25.42
C THR A 116 1.77 3.53 -25.91
N TYR A 117 1.74 4.49 -24.98
CA TYR A 117 1.64 5.91 -25.31
C TYR A 117 2.85 6.41 -26.12
N LEU A 118 4.07 6.05 -25.72
CA LEU A 118 5.29 6.46 -26.41
C LEU A 118 5.35 5.92 -27.85
N ILE A 119 4.99 4.66 -28.05
CA ILE A 119 4.94 4.04 -29.38
C ILE A 119 3.88 4.71 -30.25
N LYS A 120 2.67 4.92 -29.71
CA LYS A 120 1.56 5.53 -30.45
C LYS A 120 1.90 6.94 -30.94
N ASN A 121 2.61 7.72 -30.12
CA ASN A 121 2.95 9.11 -30.42
C ASN A 121 4.36 9.28 -31.02
N ASN A 122 5.10 8.19 -31.25
CA ASN A 122 6.48 8.20 -31.78
C ASN A 122 7.45 9.10 -30.98
N ILE A 123 7.31 9.12 -29.66
CA ILE A 123 8.11 9.97 -28.75
C ILE A 123 9.41 9.23 -28.37
N LYS A 124 10.55 9.94 -28.46
CA LYS A 124 11.85 9.45 -28.00
C LYS A 124 12.20 10.04 -26.64
N LEU A 125 12.61 9.20 -25.69
CA LEU A 125 12.89 9.55 -24.29
C LEU A 125 14.26 10.21 -24.06
N ASP A 126 14.81 10.88 -25.07
CA ASP A 126 16.23 11.25 -25.06
C ASP A 126 16.49 12.62 -24.39
N ALA A 127 15.46 13.45 -24.19
CA ALA A 127 15.58 14.73 -23.45
C ALA A 127 14.26 15.41 -23.05
N GLU A 128 13.10 14.95 -23.52
CA GLU A 128 11.84 15.70 -23.37
C GLU A 128 11.07 15.30 -22.11
N ILE A 129 10.66 16.29 -21.31
CA ILE A 129 9.71 16.10 -20.22
C ILE A 129 8.34 15.90 -20.85
N ILE A 130 7.68 14.78 -20.52
CA ILE A 130 6.36 14.48 -21.07
C ILE A 130 5.32 15.28 -20.27
N HIS A 131 4.75 16.29 -20.92
CA HIS A 131 3.63 17.07 -20.40
C HIS A 131 2.39 16.78 -21.24
N ASP A 132 1.71 15.67 -20.91
CA ASP A 132 0.49 15.24 -21.61
C ASP A 132 -0.60 14.93 -20.59
N SER A 133 -1.76 15.59 -20.74
CA SER A 133 -2.91 15.42 -19.84
C SER A 133 -3.48 14.01 -19.88
N ASP A 134 -3.53 13.38 -21.05
CA ASP A 134 -4.18 12.08 -21.24
C ASP A 134 -3.33 10.97 -20.61
N LEU A 135 -2.01 11.05 -20.74
CA LEU A 135 -1.07 10.18 -20.05
C LEU A 135 -1.15 10.38 -18.53
N ASN A 136 -1.24 11.65 -18.09
CA ASN A 136 -1.40 11.95 -16.66
C ASN A 136 -2.67 11.32 -16.10
N ASP A 137 -3.81 11.49 -16.76
CA ASP A 137 -5.10 10.95 -16.34
C ASP A 137 -5.10 9.42 -16.36
N THR A 138 -4.45 8.81 -17.35
CA THR A 138 -4.31 7.36 -17.44
C THR A 138 -3.48 6.80 -16.28
N ILE A 139 -2.32 7.40 -16.00
CA ILE A 139 -1.46 6.99 -14.88
C ILE A 139 -2.18 7.24 -13.55
N GLU A 140 -2.81 8.40 -13.38
CA GLU A 140 -3.59 8.72 -12.18
C GLU A 140 -4.74 7.72 -11.98
N GLY A 141 -5.42 7.29 -13.05
CA GLY A 141 -6.42 6.23 -13.02
C GLY A 141 -5.88 4.88 -12.55
N ILE A 142 -4.69 4.47 -13.03
CA ILE A 142 -4.03 3.23 -12.60
C ILE A 142 -3.69 3.28 -11.11
N ILE A 143 -3.08 4.38 -10.66
CA ILE A 143 -2.69 4.59 -9.26
C ILE A 143 -3.93 4.63 -8.37
N ASN A 144 -4.96 5.41 -8.75
CA ASN A 144 -6.20 5.51 -7.98
C ASN A 144 -6.94 4.17 -7.89
N THR A 145 -6.92 3.36 -8.96
CA THR A 145 -7.49 2.00 -8.91
C THR A 145 -6.74 1.12 -7.91
N ALA A 146 -5.41 1.20 -7.86
CA ALA A 146 -4.63 0.44 -6.90
C ALA A 146 -4.75 0.96 -5.46
N LEU A 147 -4.95 2.27 -5.30
CA LEU A 147 -5.24 2.91 -4.02
C LEU A 147 -6.63 2.53 -3.51
N SER A 148 -7.63 2.44 -4.40
CA SER A 148 -8.97 1.98 -4.06
C SER A 148 -8.88 0.64 -3.35
N THR A 149 -9.47 0.56 -2.16
CA THR A 149 -9.52 -0.69 -1.41
C THR A 149 -10.77 -1.44 -1.86
N GLU A 150 -10.68 -2.76 -2.06
CA GLU A 150 -11.86 -3.60 -2.35
C GLU A 150 -12.97 -3.46 -1.28
N LEU A 151 -12.63 -2.90 -0.11
CA LEU A 151 -13.50 -2.59 1.01
C LEU A 151 -14.19 -1.21 0.93
N GLU A 152 -14.09 -0.49 -0.20
CA GLU A 152 -14.93 0.69 -0.46
C GLU A 152 -16.43 0.36 -0.55
N SER A 153 -16.76 -0.92 -0.74
CA SER A 153 -18.12 -1.44 -0.63
C SER A 153 -18.73 -1.09 0.73
N LYS A 154 -20.06 -0.90 0.76
CA LYS A 154 -20.83 -0.60 1.99
C LYS A 154 -20.52 -1.61 3.11
N ASN A 155 -20.31 -2.87 2.74
CA ASN A 155 -20.04 -3.96 3.66
C ASN A 155 -18.61 -3.94 4.18
N GLY A 156 -17.65 -3.57 3.34
CA GLY A 156 -16.28 -3.38 3.78
C GLY A 156 -16.14 -2.27 4.82
N LYS A 157 -16.81 -1.13 4.59
CA LYS A 157 -16.86 -0.04 5.56
C LYS A 157 -17.50 -0.47 6.88
N LYS A 158 -18.56 -1.29 6.86
CA LYS A 158 -19.16 -1.87 8.08
C LYS A 158 -18.17 -2.79 8.82
N ALA A 159 -17.43 -3.62 8.09
CA ALA A 159 -16.46 -4.54 8.68
C ALA A 159 -15.33 -3.77 9.38
N ILE A 160 -14.79 -2.74 8.73
CA ILE A 160 -13.76 -1.86 9.32
C ILE A 160 -14.32 -1.16 10.56
N LYS A 161 -15.56 -0.64 10.52
CA LYS A 161 -16.20 -0.01 11.68
C LYS A 161 -16.30 -0.98 12.86
N PHE A 162 -16.73 -2.22 12.61
CA PHE A 162 -16.78 -3.25 13.65
C PHE A 162 -15.41 -3.53 14.27
N LEU A 163 -14.35 -3.60 13.46
CA LEU A 163 -12.99 -3.81 13.97
C LEU A 163 -12.48 -2.62 14.80
N LYS A 164 -12.83 -1.38 14.42
CA LYS A 164 -12.54 -0.16 15.20
C LYS A 164 -13.22 -0.17 16.58
N GLU A 165 -14.47 -0.62 16.65
CA GLU A 165 -15.20 -0.74 17.91
C GLU A 165 -14.63 -1.85 18.81
N LEU A 166 -14.07 -2.91 18.22
CA LEU A 166 -13.42 -4.01 18.93
C LEU A 166 -12.12 -3.61 19.61
N SER A 167 -11.28 -2.80 18.96
CA SER A 167 -10.01 -2.34 19.55
C SER A 167 -10.19 -1.50 20.81
N LEU A 168 -11.39 -0.98 21.07
CA LEU A 168 -11.71 -0.20 22.26
C LEU A 168 -12.06 -1.06 23.50
N LYS A 169 -12.22 -2.39 23.35
CA LYS A 169 -12.74 -3.28 24.40
C LYS A 169 -11.69 -4.08 25.19
N GLY A 170 -10.41 -3.71 25.10
CA GLY A 170 -9.41 -3.97 26.13
C GLY A 170 -8.70 -5.33 26.15
N GLU A 171 -9.23 -6.39 25.51
CA GLU A 171 -8.57 -7.71 25.52
C GLU A 171 -7.72 -7.98 24.27
N ILE A 172 -7.94 -7.24 23.19
CA ILE A 172 -7.16 -7.32 21.96
C ILE A 172 -6.23 -6.11 21.92
N GLU A 173 -4.92 -6.36 22.01
CA GLU A 173 -3.91 -5.30 21.94
C GLU A 173 -3.71 -4.75 20.53
N GLY A 174 -3.98 -5.59 19.51
CA GLY A 174 -3.74 -5.23 18.12
C GLY A 174 -4.63 -5.96 17.14
N ILE A 175 -5.07 -5.25 16.11
CA ILE A 175 -5.81 -5.80 14.99
C ILE A 175 -5.11 -5.37 13.71
N ILE A 176 -4.90 -6.30 12.80
CA ILE A 176 -4.46 -6.03 11.43
C ILE A 176 -5.38 -6.80 10.50
N PHE A 177 -5.92 -6.11 9.50
CA PHE A 177 -6.79 -6.68 8.50
C PHE A 177 -6.17 -6.42 7.13
N LEU A 178 -5.84 -7.50 6.43
CA LEU A 178 -5.13 -7.52 5.17
C LEU A 178 -6.03 -8.07 4.05
N THR A 179 -5.74 -7.70 2.81
CA THR A 179 -6.19 -8.49 1.64
C THR A 179 -5.38 -9.79 1.54
N ASP A 180 -5.87 -10.73 0.74
CA ASP A 180 -5.15 -11.94 0.33
C ASP A 180 -3.77 -11.65 -0.29
N ARG A 181 -3.61 -10.49 -0.93
CA ARG A 181 -2.35 -9.96 -1.47
C ARG A 181 -1.46 -9.25 -0.45
N GLY A 182 -1.89 -9.15 0.81
CA GLY A 182 -1.12 -8.52 1.88
C GLY A 182 -1.16 -6.99 1.91
N LYS A 183 -2.15 -6.35 1.27
CA LYS A 183 -2.41 -4.90 1.45
C LYS A 183 -3.04 -4.70 2.82
N VAL A 184 -2.50 -3.80 3.64
CA VAL A 184 -3.12 -3.43 4.93
C VAL A 184 -4.34 -2.57 4.67
N VAL A 185 -5.51 -3.04 5.09
CA VAL A 185 -6.77 -2.30 4.91
C VAL A 185 -7.26 -1.68 6.21
N TYR A 186 -6.94 -2.31 7.34
CA TYR A 186 -7.16 -1.71 8.64
C TYR A 186 -6.07 -2.17 9.61
N THR A 187 -5.63 -1.27 10.47
CA THR A 187 -4.86 -1.63 11.64
C THR A 187 -5.26 -0.77 12.83
N SER A 188 -5.18 -1.34 14.03
CA SER A 188 -5.24 -0.58 15.27
C SER A 188 -3.87 -0.09 15.75
N PHE A 189 -2.78 -0.52 15.11
CA PHE A 189 -1.42 -0.07 15.44
C PHE A 189 -1.13 1.30 14.81
N HIS A 190 -0.29 2.08 15.48
CA HIS A 190 0.36 3.22 14.83
C HIS A 190 1.33 2.74 13.74
N LYS A 191 1.56 3.56 12.70
CA LYS A 191 2.34 3.17 11.51
C LYS A 191 3.71 2.54 11.85
N LEU A 192 4.45 3.14 12.78
CA LEU A 192 5.77 2.66 13.20
C LEU A 192 5.70 1.30 13.91
N ASP A 193 4.68 1.07 14.73
CA ASP A 193 4.49 -0.20 15.44
C ASP A 193 4.03 -1.31 14.50
N LEU A 194 3.15 -0.98 13.55
CA LEU A 194 2.74 -1.91 12.49
C LEU A 194 3.95 -2.37 11.67
N ARG A 195 4.85 -1.45 11.30
CA ARG A 195 6.06 -1.79 10.54
C ARG A 195 6.95 -2.76 11.30
N LYS A 196 7.26 -2.44 12.57
CA LYS A 196 8.05 -3.34 13.44
C LYS A 196 7.39 -4.70 13.53
N PHE A 197 6.09 -4.72 13.76
CA PHE A 197 5.29 -5.94 13.83
C PHE A 197 5.43 -6.78 12.54
N LEU A 198 5.13 -6.20 11.36
CA LEU A 198 5.18 -6.91 10.08
C LEU A 198 6.57 -7.42 9.72
N ASN A 199 7.64 -6.73 10.14
CA ASN A 199 9.02 -7.17 9.92
C ASN A 199 9.44 -8.32 10.84
N GLU A 200 8.89 -8.38 12.05
CA GLU A 200 9.21 -9.41 13.05
C GLU A 200 8.34 -10.65 12.94
N VAL A 201 7.15 -10.54 12.36
CA VAL A 201 6.23 -11.66 12.16
C VAL A 201 6.73 -12.52 11.00
N GLU A 202 7.52 -13.55 11.33
CA GLU A 202 7.81 -14.63 10.39
C GLU A 202 6.57 -15.50 10.18
N PHE A 203 5.92 -15.38 9.02
CA PHE A 203 4.84 -16.28 8.61
C PHE A 203 5.40 -17.68 8.28
N ARG A 204 5.56 -18.55 9.28
CA ARG A 204 5.88 -19.97 9.10
C ARG A 204 4.60 -20.78 8.91
N VAL A 205 4.21 -21.01 7.67
CA VAL A 205 3.13 -21.96 7.33
C VAL A 205 3.64 -23.38 7.59
N LYS A 206 3.24 -24.01 8.71
CA LYS A 206 3.35 -25.46 8.86
C LYS A 206 2.21 -26.11 8.09
N ILE A 207 2.53 -26.69 6.93
CA ILE A 207 1.60 -27.57 6.20
C ILE A 207 1.59 -28.92 6.91
N CYS A 208 0.61 -29.14 7.78
CA CYS A 208 0.26 -30.48 8.23
C CYS A 208 -1.15 -30.79 7.74
N ASN A 209 -1.29 -31.86 6.94
CA ASN A 209 -2.59 -32.41 6.51
C ASN A 209 -3.54 -31.41 5.84
N ASN A 210 -3.14 -30.80 4.71
CA ASN A 210 -4.01 -29.99 3.84
C ASN A 210 -4.82 -28.86 4.51
N SER A 211 -4.44 -28.44 5.72
CA SER A 211 -5.05 -27.31 6.42
C SER A 211 -3.97 -26.26 6.69
N ILE A 212 -4.26 -25.00 6.33
CA ILE A 212 -3.45 -23.87 6.77
C ILE A 212 -3.67 -23.78 8.27
N LEU A 213 -2.67 -24.18 9.06
CA LEU A 213 -2.70 -24.01 10.51
C LEU A 213 -2.98 -22.54 10.81
N LYS A 214 -3.96 -22.28 11.69
CA LYS A 214 -4.08 -20.99 12.40
C LYS A 214 -2.70 -20.68 12.95
N LEU A 215 -2.09 -19.59 12.49
CA LEU A 215 -0.70 -19.32 12.81
C LEU A 215 -0.64 -18.74 14.23
N PHE A 216 0.14 -19.37 15.09
CA PHE A 216 0.39 -18.95 16.48
C PHE A 216 1.85 -18.55 16.60
N TYR A 217 2.12 -17.32 17.01
CA TYR A 217 3.49 -16.85 17.30
C TYR A 217 3.55 -16.13 18.63
N THR A 218 4.69 -16.26 19.30
CA THR A 218 5.12 -15.36 20.36
C THR A 218 5.93 -14.24 19.72
N PHE A 219 5.42 -13.01 19.77
CA PHE A 219 6.24 -11.82 19.49
C PHE A 219 7.38 -11.75 20.53
N LYS A 220 8.52 -11.12 20.22
CA LYS A 220 9.66 -11.01 21.16
C LYS A 220 9.27 -10.49 22.54
N ASP A 221 8.17 -9.72 22.62
CA ASP A 221 7.59 -9.20 23.86
C ASP A 221 6.49 -10.08 24.48
N SER A 222 6.54 -11.40 24.29
CA SER A 222 5.58 -12.37 24.87
C SER A 222 4.11 -12.20 24.43
N LYS A 223 3.85 -11.51 23.32
CA LYS A 223 2.49 -11.36 22.79
C LYS A 223 2.06 -12.59 22.00
N PHE A 224 0.78 -12.94 22.06
CA PHE A 224 0.22 -14.00 21.22
C PHE A 224 -0.37 -13.42 19.94
N ILE A 225 0.06 -13.96 18.81
CA ILE A 225 -0.45 -13.60 17.49
C ILE A 225 -1.34 -14.72 16.97
N PHE A 226 -2.56 -14.36 16.57
CA PHE A 226 -3.58 -15.26 16.06
C PHE A 226 -4.10 -14.76 14.73
N SER A 227 -4.19 -15.64 13.73
CA SER A 227 -4.62 -15.23 12.40
C SER A 227 -5.49 -16.24 11.67
N GLU A 228 -6.39 -15.76 10.82
CA GLU A 228 -7.28 -16.60 10.02
C GLU A 228 -7.67 -15.93 8.69
N TYR A 229 -7.82 -16.75 7.64
CA TYR A 229 -8.35 -16.30 6.36
C TYR A 229 -9.87 -16.12 6.42
N ILE A 230 -10.37 -15.08 5.76
CA ILE A 230 -11.79 -14.78 5.63
C ILE A 230 -12.14 -14.81 4.14
N LEU A 231 -12.99 -15.77 3.75
CA LEU A 231 -13.53 -15.91 2.40
C LEU A 231 -12.46 -16.01 1.29
N ASN A 232 -11.23 -16.42 1.60
CA ASN A 232 -10.07 -16.45 0.70
C ASN A 232 -9.67 -15.10 0.08
N SER A 233 -10.31 -14.00 0.48
CA SER A 233 -10.02 -12.65 -0.04
C SER A 233 -9.36 -11.75 1.01
N TYR A 234 -9.49 -12.10 2.29
CA TYR A 234 -8.97 -11.31 3.38
C TYR A 234 -8.27 -12.17 4.41
N PHE A 235 -7.41 -11.54 5.19
CA PHE A 235 -6.67 -12.16 6.28
C PHE A 235 -6.72 -11.25 7.50
N ILE A 236 -7.14 -11.79 8.64
CA ILE A 236 -7.16 -11.03 9.90
C ILE A 236 -6.10 -11.56 10.86
N ILE A 237 -5.43 -10.64 11.53
CA ILE A 237 -4.45 -10.89 12.58
C ILE A 237 -4.92 -10.17 13.83
N LEU A 238 -5.00 -10.89 14.94
CA LEU A 238 -5.27 -10.38 16.26
C LEU A 238 -4.03 -10.59 17.14
N VAL A 239 -3.67 -9.57 17.90
CA VAL A 239 -2.54 -9.57 18.83
C VAL A 239 -3.10 -9.44 20.24
N PHE A 240 -2.64 -10.33 21.13
CA PHE A 240 -3.07 -10.41 22.52
C PHE A 240 -1.85 -10.32 23.44
N GLY A 241 -2.07 -9.79 24.65
CA GLY A 241 -1.08 -9.81 25.72
C GLY A 241 -0.78 -11.22 26.22
N SER A 242 0.36 -11.37 26.89
CA SER A 242 0.81 -12.66 27.46
C SER A 242 -0.10 -13.21 28.57
N ASP A 243 -0.92 -12.33 29.16
CA ASP A 243 -1.87 -12.61 30.22
C ASP A 243 -3.15 -13.31 29.73
N VAL A 244 -3.45 -13.21 28.43
CA VAL A 244 -4.63 -13.82 27.83
C VAL A 244 -4.45 -15.32 27.65
N LYS A 245 -5.40 -16.12 28.15
CA LYS A 245 -5.38 -17.58 27.96
C LYS A 245 -5.53 -17.95 26.48
N PHE A 246 -4.70 -18.87 25.97
CA PHE A 246 -4.73 -19.33 24.58
C PHE A 246 -6.13 -19.71 24.06
N GLY A 247 -6.92 -20.47 24.84
CA GLY A 247 -8.27 -20.87 24.43
C GLY A 247 -9.22 -19.69 24.27
N LEU A 248 -9.03 -18.63 25.06
CA LEU A 248 -9.81 -17.40 24.98
C LEU A 248 -9.43 -16.61 23.72
N ALA A 249 -8.13 -16.45 23.44
CA ALA A 249 -7.65 -15.80 22.22
C ALA A 249 -8.15 -16.52 20.94
N ALA A 250 -8.13 -17.86 20.92
CA ALA A 250 -8.68 -18.66 19.82
C ALA A 250 -10.20 -18.45 19.64
N HIS A 251 -10.93 -18.36 20.75
CA HIS A 251 -12.36 -18.08 20.75
C HIS A 251 -12.66 -16.68 20.19
N TYR A 252 -11.89 -15.67 20.59
CA TYR A 252 -12.01 -14.31 20.05
C TYR A 252 -11.75 -14.26 18.55
N LEU A 253 -10.67 -14.86 18.07
CA LEU A 253 -10.38 -14.93 16.64
C LEU A 253 -11.59 -15.50 15.88
N THR A 254 -12.11 -16.64 16.33
CA THR A 254 -13.25 -17.31 15.69
C THR A 254 -14.50 -16.40 15.70
N LYS A 255 -14.78 -15.72 16.82
CA LYS A 255 -15.91 -14.80 16.95
C LYS A 255 -15.78 -13.59 16.01
N VAL A 256 -14.60 -12.98 15.95
CA VAL A 256 -14.32 -11.84 15.08
C VAL A 256 -14.43 -12.26 13.61
N VAL A 257 -13.78 -13.35 13.21
CA VAL A 257 -13.82 -13.90 11.84
C VAL A 257 -15.26 -14.17 11.40
N ASN A 258 -16.06 -14.87 12.22
CA ASN A 258 -17.44 -15.17 11.88
C ASN A 258 -18.29 -13.91 11.70
N LYS A 259 -18.07 -12.89 12.54
CA LYS A 259 -18.79 -11.63 12.44
C LYS A 259 -18.39 -10.84 11.20
N VAL A 260 -17.09 -10.74 10.91
CA VAL A 260 -16.58 -10.08 9.71
C VAL A 260 -17.08 -10.81 8.46
N LYS A 261 -17.00 -12.15 8.42
CA LYS A 261 -17.53 -12.98 7.33
C LYS A 261 -19.01 -12.68 7.07
N LYS A 262 -19.83 -12.63 8.12
CA LYS A 262 -21.26 -12.30 8.01
C LYS A 262 -21.47 -10.90 7.42
N ILE A 263 -20.73 -9.90 7.92
CA ILE A 263 -20.83 -8.52 7.43
C ILE A 263 -20.44 -8.40 5.95
N LEU A 264 -19.43 -9.15 5.50
CA LEU A 264 -18.95 -9.08 4.11
C LEU A 264 -19.92 -9.74 3.11
N VAL A 265 -20.69 -10.74 3.54
CA VAL A 265 -21.64 -11.49 2.70
C VAL A 265 -23.03 -10.84 2.65
N GLU A 266 -23.43 -10.08 3.67
CA GLU A 266 -24.74 -9.39 3.79
C GLU A 266 -24.85 -8.08 2.99
#